data_AF-A0A6G2VPN1-F1
#
_entry.id   AF-A0A6G2VPN1-F1
#
_cell.length_a   1.000
_cell.length_b   1.000
_cell.length_c   1.000
_cell.angle_alpha   90.00
_cell.angle_beta   90.00
_cell.angle_gamma   90.00
#
_symmetry.space_group_name_H-M   'P 1'
#
loop_
_entity.id
_entity.type
_entity.pdbx_description
1 polymer ?
#
loop_
_entity_poly.entity_id
_entity_poly.type
_entity_poly.pdbx_seq_one_letter_code
_entity_poly.pdbx_strand_id
1 'polypeptide(L)'
;MKAVLRTRSLPALLLAVLALVLATAFAPGTRTDTGVSTIARALRASPVYVDPAARDQLSAADADTLAGRIKDANKPLFIAVLPAGYRTTNLFTDLRAATGITGLYGIRLGDRFDARADSSVMSATARQNLVTSVQGEDAKAQLTDFTDRALANMGGHAPKSWGGSSGGGASTTALITVGAVLVAGGAGAY
;
A
#
# COMPACT_ATOMS: atom_id res chain seq x y z
N MET A 1 38.46 -0.35 61.17
CA MET A 1 39.16 0.23 60.00
C MET A 1 39.65 -0.97 59.17
N LYS A 2 39.28 -1.25 57.93
CA LYS A 2 38.73 -0.49 56.79
C LYS A 2 37.94 -1.49 55.91
N ALA A 3 36.77 -1.10 55.45
CA ALA A 3 36.07 -1.81 54.38
C ALA A 3 36.89 -1.65 53.09
N VAL A 4 37.34 -2.77 52.51
CA VAL A 4 38.03 -2.75 51.22
C VAL A 4 36.93 -2.72 50.16
N LEU A 5 36.57 -1.53 49.68
CA LEU A 5 35.71 -1.39 48.52
C LEU A 5 36.43 -2.04 47.34
N ARG A 6 35.92 -3.21 46.95
CA ARG A 6 36.31 -3.90 45.72
C ARG A 6 35.91 -2.98 44.57
N THR A 7 36.90 -2.27 44.03
CA THR A 7 36.79 -1.38 42.87
C THR A 7 36.27 -2.21 41.70
N ARG A 8 34.95 -2.24 41.55
CA ARG A 8 34.25 -3.04 40.55
C ARG A 8 34.34 -2.30 39.22
N SER A 9 35.52 -2.39 38.63
CA SER A 9 35.85 -2.27 37.21
C SER A 9 34.75 -1.66 36.33
N LEU A 10 34.75 -0.33 36.27
CA LEU A 10 34.08 0.49 35.23
C LEU A 10 34.16 -0.09 33.79
N PRO A 11 35.25 -0.73 33.33
CA PRO A 11 35.28 -1.34 32.00
C PRO A 11 34.30 -2.50 31.80
N ALA A 12 33.98 -3.26 32.86
CA ALA A 12 33.01 -4.36 32.76
C ALA A 12 31.57 -3.83 32.60
N LEU A 13 31.28 -2.67 33.18
CA LEU A 13 29.99 -2.01 33.07
C LEU A 13 29.80 -1.39 31.67
N LEU A 14 30.86 -0.82 31.10
CA LEU A 14 30.87 -0.33 29.71
C LEU A 14 30.67 -1.45 28.67
N LEU A 15 31.31 -2.61 28.87
CA LEU A 15 31.12 -3.77 27.99
C LEU A 15 29.70 -4.35 28.08
N ALA A 16 29.10 -4.36 29.27
CA ALA A 16 27.72 -4.81 29.46
C ALA A 16 26.70 -3.87 28.79
N VAL A 17 26.92 -2.55 28.85
CA VAL A 17 26.08 -1.56 28.15
C VAL A 17 26.23 -1.70 26.64
N LEU A 18 27.45 -1.89 26.12
CA LEU A 18 27.68 -2.08 24.70
C LEU A 18 27.00 -3.36 24.18
N ALA A 19 27.11 -4.47 24.91
CA ALA A 19 26.43 -5.72 24.57
C ALA A 19 24.89 -5.59 24.57
N LEU A 20 24.34 -4.79 25.50
CA LEU A 20 22.89 -4.54 25.58
C LEU A 20 22.40 -3.66 24.41
N VAL A 21 23.18 -2.66 23.99
CA VAL A 21 22.87 -1.81 22.82
C VAL A 21 22.90 -2.64 21.54
N LEU A 22 23.91 -3.50 21.35
CA LEU A 22 23.97 -4.41 20.21
C LEU A 22 22.81 -5.43 20.21
N ALA A 23 22.39 -5.94 21.37
CA ALA A 23 21.25 -6.86 21.46
C ALA A 23 19.91 -6.21 21.07
N THR A 24 19.73 -4.91 21.31
CA THR A 24 18.52 -4.18 20.87
C THR A 24 18.50 -3.84 19.37
N ALA A 25 19.66 -3.75 18.72
CA ALA A 25 19.74 -3.46 17.28
C ALA A 25 19.39 -4.68 16.40
N PHE A 26 19.51 -5.90 16.94
CA PHE A 26 19.19 -7.16 16.26
C PHE A 26 17.96 -7.86 16.82
N ALA A 27 17.08 -7.13 17.51
CA ALA A 27 15.78 -7.69 17.86
C ALA A 27 15.08 -8.12 16.56
N PRO A 28 14.78 -9.42 16.37
CA PRO A 28 14.01 -9.86 15.22
C PRO A 28 12.65 -9.17 15.33
N GLY A 29 12.42 -8.15 14.51
CA GLY A 29 11.12 -7.52 14.40
C GLY A 29 10.11 -8.63 14.12
N THR A 30 9.22 -8.90 15.06
CA THR A 30 8.08 -9.78 14.83
C THR A 30 7.28 -9.13 13.70
N ARG A 31 7.44 -9.63 12.48
CA ARG A 31 6.69 -9.17 11.31
C ARG A 31 5.24 -9.55 11.53
N THR A 32 4.48 -8.62 12.10
CA THR A 32 3.03 -8.71 12.10
C THR A 32 2.58 -8.33 10.70
N ASP A 33 2.01 -9.29 9.97
CA ASP A 33 1.36 -9.04 8.69
C ASP A 33 0.40 -7.85 8.83
N THR A 34 0.44 -6.92 7.86
CA THR A 34 -0.51 -5.80 7.84
C THR A 34 -1.93 -6.37 7.79
N GLY A 35 -2.76 -6.04 8.78
CA GLY A 35 -4.13 -6.58 8.84
C GLY A 35 -4.97 -6.24 7.59
N VAL A 36 -5.82 -7.18 7.15
CA VAL A 36 -6.70 -7.03 5.99
C VAL A 36 -7.55 -5.75 6.04
N SER A 37 -8.00 -5.34 7.23
CA SER A 37 -8.78 -4.11 7.42
C SER A 37 -7.98 -2.83 7.11
N THR A 38 -6.68 -2.83 7.34
CA THR A 38 -5.77 -1.74 6.99
C THR A 38 -5.55 -1.69 5.49
N ILE A 39 -5.30 -2.84 4.86
CA ILE A 39 -5.17 -2.96 3.39
C ILE A 39 -6.46 -2.48 2.72
N ALA A 40 -7.62 -2.95 3.19
CA ALA A 40 -8.92 -2.54 2.67
C ALA A 40 -9.19 -1.04 2.81
N ARG A 41 -8.74 -0.41 3.90
CA ARG A 41 -8.84 1.05 4.08
C ARG A 41 -7.96 1.80 3.08
N ALA A 42 -6.73 1.33 2.87
CA ALA A 42 -5.85 1.90 1.87
C ALA A 42 -6.45 1.77 0.46
N LEU A 43 -7.01 0.60 0.13
CA LEU A 43 -7.66 0.33 -1.15
C LEU A 43 -8.90 1.20 -1.41
N ARG A 44 -9.64 1.59 -0.36
CA ARG A 44 -10.74 2.54 -0.47
C ARG A 44 -10.26 3.95 -0.84
N ALA A 45 -9.06 4.33 -0.40
CA ALA A 45 -8.47 5.63 -0.68
C ALA A 45 -7.73 5.68 -2.03
N SER A 46 -7.09 4.58 -2.41
CA SER A 46 -6.33 4.47 -3.66
C SER A 46 -6.43 3.04 -4.23
N PRO A 47 -6.56 2.85 -5.54
CA PRO A 47 -6.71 1.52 -6.16
C PRO A 47 -5.51 0.59 -5.96
N VAL A 48 -4.32 1.11 -5.62
CA VAL A 48 -3.09 0.32 -5.47
C VAL A 48 -2.57 0.45 -4.05
N TYR A 49 -2.26 -0.70 -3.44
CA TYR A 49 -1.59 -0.81 -2.14
C TYR A 49 -0.33 -1.66 -2.27
N VAL A 50 0.79 -1.17 -1.73
CA VAL A 50 2.05 -1.92 -1.63
C VAL A 50 2.42 -2.02 -0.15
N ASP A 51 2.54 -3.25 0.35
CA ASP A 51 2.98 -3.49 1.72
C ASP A 51 4.44 -3.01 1.89
N PRO A 52 4.80 -2.36 3.01
CA PRO A 52 6.16 -1.91 3.27
C PRO A 52 7.22 -3.00 3.10
N ALA A 53 6.90 -4.27 3.40
CA ALA A 53 7.78 -5.41 3.27
C ALA A 53 7.86 -5.98 1.83
N ALA A 54 7.09 -5.41 0.89
CA ALA A 54 7.07 -5.80 -0.52
C ALA A 54 7.51 -4.66 -1.46
N ARG A 55 8.06 -3.56 -0.92
CA ARG A 55 8.53 -2.39 -1.69
C ARG A 55 9.62 -2.71 -2.71
N ASP A 56 10.36 -3.79 -2.51
CA ASP A 56 11.38 -4.25 -3.46
C ASP A 56 10.75 -4.85 -4.74
N GLN A 57 9.47 -5.22 -4.71
CA GLN A 57 8.76 -5.76 -5.88
C GLN A 57 8.16 -4.65 -6.76
N LEU A 58 7.73 -3.55 -6.16
CA LEU A 58 7.12 -2.43 -6.90
C LEU A 58 7.48 -1.12 -6.22
N SER A 59 8.12 -0.22 -6.99
CA SER A 59 8.47 1.11 -6.51
C SER A 59 7.21 1.94 -6.22
N ALA A 60 7.32 2.92 -5.33
CA ALA A 60 6.21 3.83 -5.04
C ALA A 60 5.74 4.59 -6.30
N ALA A 61 6.68 5.02 -7.15
CA ALA A 61 6.38 5.73 -8.39
C ALA A 61 5.62 4.86 -9.41
N ASP A 62 5.99 3.58 -9.54
CA ASP A 62 5.27 2.64 -10.40
C ASP A 62 3.87 2.34 -9.85
N ALA A 63 3.73 2.20 -8.52
CA ALA A 63 2.45 2.02 -7.87
C ALA A 63 1.52 3.23 -8.08
N ASP A 64 2.04 4.44 -7.96
CA ASP A 64 1.29 5.68 -8.21
C ASP A 64 0.90 5.81 -9.69
N THR A 65 1.78 5.39 -10.61
CA THR A 65 1.48 5.34 -12.05
C THR A 65 0.32 4.38 -12.34
N LEU A 66 0.33 3.17 -11.77
CA LEU A 66 -0.78 2.22 -11.89
C LEU A 66 -2.06 2.78 -11.27
N ALA A 67 -1.95 3.45 -10.12
CA ALA A 67 -3.09 4.05 -9.47
C ALA A 67 -3.72 5.16 -10.31
N GLY A 68 -2.92 6.00 -10.96
CA GLY A 68 -3.39 7.01 -11.91
C GLY A 68 -4.17 6.39 -13.05
N ARG A 69 -3.58 5.39 -13.75
CA ARG A 69 -4.25 4.69 -14.86
C ARG A 69 -5.61 4.12 -14.49
N ILE A 70 -5.72 3.48 -13.32
CA ILE A 70 -6.97 2.89 -12.86
C ILE A 70 -8.04 3.96 -12.58
N LYS A 71 -7.64 5.07 -11.94
CA LYS A 71 -8.54 6.20 -11.67
C LYS A 71 -9.01 6.85 -12.96
N ASP A 72 -8.10 7.08 -13.91
CA ASP A 72 -8.39 7.70 -15.20
C ASP A 72 -9.33 6.83 -16.06
N ALA A 73 -9.16 5.51 -16.01
CA ALA A 73 -10.06 4.58 -16.67
C ALA A 73 -11.45 4.48 -16.00
N ASN A 74 -11.61 5.08 -14.80
CA ASN A 74 -12.84 5.05 -14.01
C ASN A 74 -13.36 3.61 -13.79
N LYS A 75 -12.46 2.66 -13.49
CA LYS A 75 -12.81 1.25 -13.27
C LYS A 75 -12.53 0.80 -11.84
N PRO A 76 -13.35 -0.10 -11.26
CA PRO A 76 -13.15 -0.61 -9.91
C PRO A 76 -12.11 -1.74 -9.87
N LEU A 77 -10.87 -1.44 -10.27
CA LEU A 77 -9.73 -2.35 -10.17
C LEU A 77 -8.93 -2.04 -8.90
N PHE A 78 -8.66 -3.08 -8.12
CA PHE A 78 -7.91 -2.99 -6.87
C PHE A 78 -6.69 -3.90 -6.96
N ILE A 79 -5.51 -3.39 -6.61
CA ILE A 79 -4.24 -4.13 -6.65
C ILE A 79 -3.58 -4.05 -5.28
N ALA A 80 -3.23 -5.22 -4.71
CA ALA A 80 -2.43 -5.31 -3.50
C ALA A 80 -1.15 -6.10 -3.76
N VAL A 81 0.00 -5.54 -3.36
CA VAL A 81 1.31 -6.20 -3.40
C VAL A 81 1.74 -6.53 -1.98
N LEU A 82 1.85 -7.81 -1.68
CA LEU A 82 2.07 -8.37 -0.34
C LEU A 82 3.35 -9.22 -0.30
N PRO A 83 4.00 -9.35 0.86
CA PRO A 83 5.17 -10.20 1.01
C PRO A 83 4.82 -11.68 0.84
N ALA A 84 5.78 -12.50 0.40
CA ALA A 84 5.55 -13.92 0.08
C ALA A 84 4.99 -14.76 1.24
N GLY A 85 5.29 -14.39 2.48
CA GLY A 85 4.84 -15.06 3.70
C GLY A 85 3.46 -14.64 4.22
N TYR A 86 2.78 -13.71 3.54
CA TYR A 86 1.49 -13.19 3.98
C TYR A 86 0.40 -14.28 3.97
N ARG A 87 -0.45 -14.30 5.00
CA ARG A 87 -1.54 -15.28 5.14
C ARG A 87 -2.58 -15.16 4.02
N THR A 88 -2.82 -16.24 3.30
CA THR A 88 -3.75 -16.27 2.15
C THR A 88 -5.13 -16.82 2.44
N THR A 89 -5.35 -17.42 3.62
CA THR A 89 -6.65 -18.01 4.00
C THR A 89 -7.76 -16.95 3.94
N ASN A 90 -8.78 -17.19 3.11
CA ASN A 90 -9.91 -16.28 2.88
C ASN A 90 -9.54 -14.86 2.44
N LEU A 91 -8.29 -14.60 2.04
CA LEU A 91 -7.77 -13.25 1.82
C LEU A 91 -8.65 -12.42 0.87
N PHE A 92 -9.03 -12.98 -0.27
CA PHE A 92 -9.89 -12.25 -1.20
C PHE A 92 -11.30 -12.01 -0.68
N THR A 93 -11.88 -12.98 0.03
CA THR A 93 -13.21 -12.85 0.63
C THR A 93 -13.22 -11.78 1.71
N ASP A 94 -12.22 -11.81 2.59
CA ASP A 94 -12.09 -10.88 3.71
C ASP A 94 -11.76 -9.46 3.21
N LEU A 95 -10.86 -9.36 2.23
CA LEU A 95 -10.50 -8.07 1.61
C LEU A 95 -11.71 -7.46 0.90
N ARG A 96 -12.43 -8.28 0.13
CA ARG A 96 -13.66 -7.88 -0.54
C ARG A 96 -14.69 -7.34 0.45
N ALA A 97 -14.94 -8.09 1.53
CA ALA A 97 -15.89 -7.70 2.57
C ALA A 97 -15.45 -6.42 3.30
N ALA A 98 -14.17 -6.29 3.62
CA ALA A 98 -13.63 -5.14 4.34
C ALA A 98 -13.54 -3.87 3.47
N THR A 99 -13.30 -4.00 2.17
CA THR A 99 -13.32 -2.88 1.22
C THR A 99 -14.75 -2.44 0.91
N GLY A 100 -15.67 -3.40 0.73
CA GLY A 100 -17.09 -3.14 0.51
C GLY A 100 -17.43 -2.50 -0.85
N ILE A 101 -16.61 -2.70 -1.89
CA ILE A 101 -16.79 -2.03 -3.21
C ILE A 101 -16.67 -3.00 -4.37
N THR A 102 -17.77 -3.27 -5.08
CA THR A 102 -17.86 -4.11 -6.31
C THR A 102 -16.75 -3.85 -7.31
N GLY A 103 -15.94 -4.88 -7.62
CA GLY A 103 -14.70 -4.72 -8.36
C GLY A 103 -13.93 -6.00 -8.68
N LEU A 104 -12.80 -5.80 -9.36
CA LEU A 104 -11.77 -6.81 -9.59
C LEU A 104 -10.61 -6.56 -8.63
N TYR A 105 -10.20 -7.58 -7.89
CA TYR A 105 -9.11 -7.54 -6.93
C TYR A 105 -7.98 -8.42 -7.43
N GLY A 106 -6.82 -7.84 -7.73
CA GLY A 106 -5.58 -8.54 -8.01
C GLY A 106 -4.65 -8.49 -6.80
N ILE A 107 -4.04 -9.61 -6.45
CA ILE A 107 -3.09 -9.70 -5.34
C ILE A 107 -1.82 -10.39 -5.81
N ARG A 108 -0.68 -9.70 -5.67
CA ARG A 108 0.65 -10.28 -5.82
C ARG A 108 1.22 -10.63 -4.45
N LEU A 109 1.71 -11.86 -4.31
CA LEU A 109 2.27 -12.44 -3.09
C LEU A 109 3.65 -13.02 -3.38
N GLY A 110 4.69 -12.19 -3.24
CA GLY A 110 6.02 -12.55 -3.74
C GLY A 110 5.99 -12.74 -5.26
N ASP A 111 6.25 -13.96 -5.73
CA ASP A 111 6.22 -14.29 -7.15
C ASP A 111 4.86 -14.83 -7.63
N ARG A 112 3.94 -15.07 -6.70
CA ARG A 112 2.60 -15.58 -7.02
C ARG A 112 1.65 -14.43 -7.29
N PHE A 113 0.75 -14.63 -8.24
CA PHE A 113 -0.29 -13.67 -8.55
C PHE A 113 -1.61 -14.37 -8.75
N ASP A 114 -2.67 -13.76 -8.21
CA ASP A 114 -4.02 -14.22 -8.41
C ASP A 114 -5.00 -13.05 -8.35
N ALA A 115 -6.21 -13.25 -8.86
CA ALA A 115 -7.25 -12.24 -8.83
C ALA A 115 -8.63 -12.85 -8.57
N ARG A 116 -9.56 -12.08 -8.00
CA ARG A 116 -11.00 -12.39 -7.95
C ARG A 116 -11.83 -11.17 -8.33
N ALA A 117 -12.92 -11.40 -9.04
CA ALA A 117 -13.86 -10.36 -9.44
C ALA A 117 -15.26 -10.73 -8.98
N ASP A 118 -16.05 -9.71 -8.66
CA ASP A 118 -17.50 -9.86 -8.66
C ASP A 118 -17.99 -10.18 -10.09
N SER A 119 -18.97 -11.06 -10.20
CA SER A 119 -19.51 -11.52 -11.50
C SER A 119 -20.14 -10.40 -12.33
N SER A 120 -20.57 -9.31 -11.69
CA SER A 120 -21.09 -8.11 -12.37
C SER A 120 -20.01 -7.25 -13.02
N VAL A 121 -18.74 -7.46 -12.66
CA VAL A 121 -17.58 -6.70 -13.19
C VAL A 121 -16.84 -7.51 -14.23
N MET A 122 -16.62 -8.81 -13.98
CA MET A 122 -15.91 -9.69 -14.89
C MET A 122 -16.32 -11.14 -14.66
N SER A 123 -16.48 -11.91 -15.75
CA SER A 123 -16.77 -13.34 -15.64
C SER A 123 -15.58 -14.12 -15.07
N ALA A 124 -15.87 -15.24 -14.41
CA ALA A 124 -14.82 -16.10 -13.85
C ALA A 124 -13.82 -16.59 -14.92
N THR A 125 -14.31 -16.87 -16.13
CA THR A 125 -13.49 -17.30 -17.28
C THR A 125 -12.60 -16.18 -17.80
N ALA A 126 -13.14 -14.97 -18.01
CA ALA A 126 -12.35 -13.82 -18.47
C ALA A 126 -11.23 -13.49 -17.48
N ARG A 127 -11.56 -13.49 -16.18
CA ARG A 127 -10.59 -13.33 -15.10
C ARG A 127 -9.52 -14.43 -15.12
N GLN A 128 -9.89 -15.69 -15.32
CA GLN A 128 -8.92 -16.79 -15.34
C GLN A 128 -7.95 -16.66 -16.51
N ASN A 129 -8.45 -16.31 -17.71
CA ASN A 129 -7.61 -16.07 -18.88
C ASN A 129 -6.65 -14.90 -18.64
N LEU A 130 -7.13 -13.83 -18.02
CA LEU A 130 -6.33 -12.67 -17.66
C LEU A 130 -5.21 -12.99 -16.65
N VAL A 131 -5.52 -13.74 -15.59
CA VAL A 131 -4.50 -14.17 -14.62
C VAL A 131 -3.47 -15.08 -15.29
N THR A 132 -3.92 -15.98 -16.15
CA THR A 132 -3.05 -16.93 -16.86
C THR A 132 -2.11 -16.22 -17.83
N SER A 133 -2.57 -15.14 -18.50
CA SER A 133 -1.77 -14.43 -19.49
C SER A 133 -0.57 -13.67 -18.91
N VAL A 134 -0.56 -13.41 -17.61
CA VAL A 134 0.50 -12.64 -16.92
C VAL A 134 1.31 -13.50 -15.94
N GLN A 135 1.09 -14.82 -15.90
CA GLN A 135 1.86 -15.70 -15.03
C GLN A 135 3.30 -15.82 -15.50
N GLY A 136 4.23 -15.80 -14.53
CA GLY A 136 5.68 -15.92 -14.80
C GLY A 136 6.37 -14.60 -15.14
N GLU A 137 5.62 -13.51 -15.30
CA GLU A 137 6.19 -12.17 -15.50
C GLU A 137 6.78 -11.58 -14.21
N ASP A 138 7.75 -10.67 -14.36
CA ASP A 138 8.26 -9.87 -13.25
C ASP A 138 7.16 -8.97 -12.66
N ALA A 139 7.37 -8.50 -11.44
CA ALA A 139 6.34 -7.76 -10.70
C ALA A 139 5.82 -6.52 -11.43
N LYS A 140 6.70 -5.77 -12.10
CA LYS A 140 6.30 -4.54 -12.77
C LYS A 140 5.56 -4.83 -14.08
N ALA A 141 6.10 -5.75 -14.90
CA ALA A 141 5.43 -6.19 -16.11
C ALA A 141 4.05 -6.77 -15.76
N GLN A 142 4.00 -7.78 -14.90
CA GLN A 142 2.76 -8.47 -14.52
C GLN A 142 1.65 -7.52 -14.10
N LEU A 143 1.94 -6.57 -13.21
CA LEU A 143 0.92 -5.66 -12.68
C LEU A 143 0.48 -4.64 -13.73
N THR A 144 1.38 -4.18 -14.59
CA THR A 144 1.05 -3.26 -15.70
C THR A 144 0.18 -3.97 -16.74
N ASP A 145 0.62 -5.14 -17.18
CA ASP A 145 -0.01 -5.96 -18.20
C ASP A 145 -1.37 -6.49 -17.75
N PHE A 146 -1.49 -6.88 -16.48
CA PHE A 146 -2.77 -7.23 -15.87
C PHE A 146 -3.72 -6.03 -15.83
N THR A 147 -3.22 -4.86 -15.43
CA THR A 147 -4.01 -3.62 -15.34
C THR A 147 -4.55 -3.25 -16.72
N ASP A 148 -3.70 -3.15 -17.73
CA ASP A 148 -4.10 -2.68 -19.06
C ASP A 148 -5.14 -3.64 -19.67
N ARG A 149 -4.95 -4.96 -19.55
CA ARG A 149 -5.91 -5.96 -20.06
C ARG A 149 -7.20 -6.02 -19.22
N ALA A 150 -7.13 -5.82 -17.90
CA ALA A 150 -8.29 -5.75 -17.04
C ALA A 150 -9.17 -4.55 -17.40
N LEU A 151 -8.57 -3.36 -17.49
CA LEU A 151 -9.27 -2.10 -17.76
C LEU A 151 -10.02 -2.13 -19.10
N ALA A 152 -9.45 -2.80 -20.11
CA ALA A 152 -10.09 -2.97 -21.41
C ALA A 152 -11.34 -3.89 -21.38
N ASN A 153 -11.43 -4.82 -20.43
CA ASN A 153 -12.44 -5.88 -20.45
C ASN A 153 -13.39 -5.87 -19.24
N MET A 154 -13.18 -4.97 -18.26
CA MET A 154 -13.97 -4.94 -17.04
C MET A 154 -15.13 -3.93 -17.08
N GLY A 155 -16.26 -4.36 -16.50
CA GLY A 155 -17.40 -3.51 -16.21
C GLY A 155 -17.23 -2.69 -14.92
N GLY A 156 -18.29 -1.95 -14.57
CA GLY A 156 -18.34 -1.15 -13.34
C GLY A 156 -17.64 0.20 -13.44
N HIS A 157 -17.76 0.96 -12.35
CA HIS A 157 -17.22 2.32 -12.22
C HIS A 157 -16.41 2.45 -10.93
N ALA A 158 -15.40 3.33 -10.94
CA ALA A 158 -14.60 3.59 -9.76
C ALA A 158 -15.47 4.12 -8.59
N PRO A 159 -15.10 3.80 -7.33
CA PRO A 159 -15.74 4.40 -6.16
C PRO A 159 -15.54 5.92 -6.15
N LYS A 160 -16.56 6.64 -5.65
CA LYS A 160 -16.53 8.10 -5.55
C LYS A 160 -15.34 8.63 -4.75
N SER A 161 -14.79 7.85 -3.82
CA SER A 161 -13.61 8.20 -3.03
C SER A 161 -12.34 8.40 -3.85
N TRP A 162 -12.28 7.88 -5.08
CA TRP A 162 -11.16 8.11 -6.00
C TRP A 162 -11.36 9.35 -6.88
N GLY A 163 -12.58 9.88 -6.94
CA GLY A 163 -12.92 11.09 -7.68
C GLY A 163 -12.47 12.33 -6.92
N GLY A 164 -11.31 12.87 -7.31
CA GLY A 164 -10.73 14.07 -6.71
C GLY A 164 -9.53 14.56 -7.51
N SER A 165 -9.83 15.17 -8.67
CA SER A 165 -9.02 16.14 -9.44
C SER A 165 -9.10 15.89 -10.95
N SER A 166 -10.30 15.95 -11.51
CA SER A 166 -10.51 16.27 -12.93
C SER A 166 -11.31 17.56 -12.96
N GLY A 167 -10.66 18.66 -13.35
CA GLY A 167 -11.19 20.01 -13.34
C GLY A 167 -12.62 20.07 -13.83
N GLY A 168 -13.53 20.38 -12.91
CA GLY A 168 -14.83 20.92 -13.29
C GLY A 168 -14.56 22.15 -14.13
N GLY A 169 -15.16 22.21 -15.31
CA GLY A 169 -15.39 23.45 -16.02
C GLY A 169 -16.21 24.37 -15.11
N ALA A 170 -15.52 25.05 -14.20
CA ALA A 170 -16.05 26.18 -13.48
C ALA A 170 -16.06 27.32 -14.49
N SER A 171 -17.27 27.62 -14.98
CA SER A 171 -17.59 28.89 -15.59
C SER A 171 -16.88 30.00 -14.81
N THR A 172 -16.17 30.87 -15.53
CA THR A 172 -15.30 31.95 -15.05
C THR A 172 -16.04 33.08 -14.29
N THR A 173 -17.08 32.75 -13.51
CA THR A 173 -18.00 33.72 -12.92
C THR A 173 -18.34 33.44 -11.45
N ALA A 174 -17.84 32.37 -10.83
CA ALA A 174 -18.23 32.02 -9.45
C ALA A 174 -17.03 32.03 -8.47
N LEU A 175 -16.81 33.22 -7.92
CA LEU A 175 -16.44 33.48 -6.53
C LEU A 175 -15.09 32.93 -6.03
N ILE A 176 -14.11 33.83 -6.11
CA ILE A 176 -13.00 33.96 -5.16
C ILE A 176 -13.57 34.07 -3.75
N THR A 177 -13.24 33.15 -2.86
CA THR A 177 -13.15 33.38 -1.40
C THR A 177 -12.48 32.19 -0.73
N VAL A 178 -11.83 32.45 0.41
CA VAL A 178 -11.00 31.57 1.25
C VAL A 178 -9.52 31.57 0.79
N GLY A 179 -8.57 32.14 1.50
CA GLY A 179 -8.52 32.59 2.89
C GLY A 179 -7.10 32.35 3.39
N ALA A 180 -6.18 33.25 3.06
CA ALA A 180 -4.79 33.15 3.50
C ALA A 180 -4.68 33.56 4.97
N VAL A 181 -4.50 32.57 5.85
CA VAL A 181 -3.98 32.77 7.20
C VAL A 181 -2.77 31.86 7.36
N LEU A 182 -1.58 32.43 7.20
CA LEU A 182 -0.35 31.86 7.71
C LEU A 182 0.32 32.93 8.58
N VAL A 183 0.23 32.69 9.89
CA VAL A 183 1.00 33.36 10.93
C VAL A 183 2.34 32.65 11.04
N ALA A 184 3.43 33.39 10.78
CA ALA A 184 4.79 33.16 11.28
C ALA A 184 5.48 34.53 11.14
N GLY A 185 6.00 35.21 12.16
CA GLY A 185 6.70 34.73 13.35
C GLY A 185 8.20 34.95 13.15
N GLY A 186 8.72 36.12 13.55
CA GLY A 186 10.12 36.30 13.96
C GLY A 186 11.09 37.04 13.04
N ALA A 187 11.28 38.35 13.29
CA ALA A 187 12.53 39.12 13.23
C ALA A 187 12.22 40.49 13.86
N GLY A 188 12.81 40.97 14.96
CA GLY A 188 14.20 40.90 15.36
C GLY A 188 14.85 42.26 15.07
N ALA A 189 14.51 43.30 15.85
CA ALA A 189 15.19 44.59 15.83
C ALA A 189 15.34 45.11 17.27
N TYR A 190 16.49 44.83 17.85
CA TYR A 190 17.22 45.70 18.75
C TYR A 190 18.51 46.10 18.03
#